data_AF-A0A8X7RMN7-F1
#
_entry.id   AF-A0A8X7RMN7-F1
#
_cell.length_a   1.000
_cell.length_b   1.000
_cell.length_c   1.000
_cell.angle_alpha   90.00
_cell.angle_beta   90.00
_cell.angle_gamma   90.00
#
_symmetry.space_group_name_H-M   'P 1'
#
loop_
_entity.id
_entity.type
_entity.pdbx_description
1 polymer ?
#
loop_
_entity_poly.entity_id
_entity_poly.type
_entity_poly.pdbx_seq_one_letter_code
_entity_poly.pdbx_strand_id
1 'polypeptide(L)'
;MPTITTSSYSAKLGAVPAIASALSNAECNNNNSVLVQSAAALGSFSCGFEAGVQAVLDAGVFPHLLRLLTNPNEKSSLLAEKEDLQQLAYEANAVETIVDILKTECELQPKRLQGLFQSLAELSSKLEDCRCTFLSLQVLLPSLTCICFRITSLSIKNLSAGLFTNDHVMLPLVQLLHDPSPSVQVAVLGALSNIVLDFSSPNKSTFIEYGGIKQLIELSKSMDANTRCSALRALMNLMFIQTSKLKDLLVLSVVKIKHIAPSDPEPPVQEQALALLCNLVDGCINSIEFVYDEDGLILDTVGRQLRKAPQAQMAIQGMYVLTNVSSGTESHKEAVMQQLFPQGEAESDSFMLRFATVWTIINLISPSSPGALDRHVKLRSAGIILQLKSMVNDPCLDIRIKAVLGQSVYFGDS
;
A
#
# COMPACT_ATOMS: atom_id res chain seq x y z
N MET A 1 -16.65 28.00 19.00
CA MET A 1 -17.55 26.93 18.51
C MET A 1 -18.59 26.67 19.59
N PRO A 2 -19.90 26.70 19.29
CA PRO A 2 -20.90 26.41 20.31
C PRO A 2 -20.91 24.90 20.59
N THR A 3 -20.75 24.55 21.86
CA THR A 3 -20.83 23.19 22.39
C THR A 3 -22.29 22.72 22.27
N ILE A 4 -22.58 21.85 21.32
CA ILE A 4 -23.89 21.22 21.17
C ILE A 4 -24.07 20.29 22.38
N THR A 5 -24.98 20.63 23.29
CA THR A 5 -25.34 19.78 24.43
C THR A 5 -26.11 18.55 23.92
N THR A 6 -25.86 17.39 24.52
CA THR A 6 -26.48 16.09 24.20
C THR A 6 -28.01 16.12 24.16
N SER A 7 -28.66 17.00 24.93
CA SER A 7 -30.12 17.17 24.89
C SER A 7 -30.63 17.85 23.61
N SER A 8 -29.84 18.76 23.02
CA SER A 8 -30.21 19.44 21.77
C SER A 8 -30.03 18.55 20.54
N TYR A 9 -29.08 17.60 20.60
CA TYR A 9 -28.87 16.61 19.54
C TYR A 9 -30.01 15.58 19.51
N SER A 10 -30.41 15.06 20.68
CA SER A 10 -31.58 14.17 20.82
C SER A 10 -32.88 14.80 20.30
N ALA A 11 -33.13 16.08 20.59
CA ALA A 11 -34.30 16.79 20.06
C ALA A 11 -34.27 16.92 18.52
N LYS A 12 -33.08 17.07 17.92
CA LYS A 12 -32.92 17.12 16.46
C LYS A 12 -33.13 15.76 15.79
N LEU A 13 -32.79 14.64 16.45
CA LEU A 13 -33.04 13.29 15.94
C LEU A 13 -34.53 12.97 15.81
N GLY A 14 -35.40 13.62 16.59
CA GLY A 14 -36.86 13.50 16.44
C GLY A 14 -37.41 14.00 15.11
N ALA A 15 -36.63 14.77 14.33
CA ALA A 15 -37.01 15.22 12.98
C ALA A 15 -36.80 14.13 11.91
N VAL A 16 -36.00 13.09 12.20
CA VAL A 16 -35.61 12.08 11.20
C VAL A 16 -36.82 11.34 10.60
N PRO A 17 -37.83 10.86 11.37
CA PRO A 17 -39.01 10.20 10.80
C PRO A 17 -39.86 11.12 9.90
N ALA A 18 -39.92 12.42 10.20
CA ALA A 18 -40.67 13.37 9.38
C ALA A 18 -39.96 13.61 8.04
N ILE A 19 -38.63 13.75 8.06
CA ILE A 19 -37.82 13.90 6.85
C ILE A 19 -37.85 12.60 6.03
N ALA A 20 -37.87 11.45 6.68
CA ALA A 20 -38.06 10.14 6.05
C ALA A 20 -39.38 10.04 5.28
N SER A 21 -40.49 10.48 5.90
CA SER A 21 -41.79 10.52 5.24
C SER A 21 -41.79 11.52 4.07
N ALA A 22 -41.15 12.67 4.22
CA ALA A 22 -41.01 13.65 3.14
C ALA A 22 -40.21 13.09 1.95
N LEU A 23 -39.16 12.32 2.21
CA LEU A 23 -38.36 11.62 1.19
C LEU A 23 -39.24 10.64 0.39
N SER A 24 -39.95 9.75 1.08
CA SER A 24 -40.81 8.74 0.46
C SER A 24 -41.94 9.39 -0.37
N ASN A 25 -42.58 10.43 0.17
CA ASN A 25 -43.62 11.17 -0.54
C ASN A 25 -43.07 11.92 -1.76
N ALA A 26 -41.88 12.51 -1.66
CA ALA A 26 -41.25 13.19 -2.78
C ALA A 26 -40.85 12.23 -3.89
N GLU A 27 -40.51 10.98 -3.54
CA GLU A 27 -40.22 9.91 -4.49
C GLU A 27 -41.47 9.50 -5.27
N CYS A 28 -42.60 9.28 -4.59
CA CYS A 28 -43.87 8.97 -5.25
C CYS A 28 -44.33 10.08 -6.20
N ASN A 29 -43.97 11.33 -5.92
CA ASN A 29 -44.40 12.50 -6.67
C ASN A 29 -43.36 13.04 -7.67
N ASN A 30 -42.22 12.36 -7.87
CA ASN A 30 -41.10 12.81 -8.71
C ASN A 30 -40.64 14.27 -8.41
N ASN A 31 -40.71 14.70 -7.15
CA ASN A 31 -40.30 16.05 -6.76
C ASN A 31 -38.80 16.07 -6.39
N ASN A 32 -37.96 16.24 -7.41
CA ASN A 32 -36.51 16.22 -7.28
C ASN A 32 -35.95 17.21 -6.25
N SER A 33 -36.60 18.38 -6.06
CA SER A 33 -36.11 19.38 -5.09
C SER A 33 -36.24 18.91 -3.64
N VAL A 34 -37.41 18.34 -3.29
CA VAL A 34 -37.70 17.85 -1.95
C VAL A 34 -36.97 16.53 -1.68
N LEU A 35 -36.80 15.70 -2.72
CA LEU A 35 -35.97 14.50 -2.65
C LEU A 35 -34.53 14.83 -2.25
N VAL A 36 -33.88 15.74 -2.98
CA VAL A 36 -32.49 16.14 -2.72
C VAL A 36 -32.35 16.80 -1.34
N GLN A 37 -33.28 17.68 -0.96
CA GLN A 37 -33.24 18.34 0.35
C GLN A 37 -33.44 17.35 1.51
N SER A 38 -34.37 16.40 1.36
CA SER A 38 -34.64 15.38 2.37
C SER A 38 -33.46 14.42 2.51
N ALA A 39 -32.85 14.00 1.39
CA ALA A 39 -31.65 13.16 1.39
C ALA A 39 -30.43 13.89 2.00
N ALA A 40 -30.20 15.14 1.65
CA ALA A 40 -29.11 15.94 2.21
C ALA A 40 -29.27 16.18 3.73
N ALA A 41 -30.51 16.41 4.18
CA ALA A 41 -30.83 16.53 5.60
C ALA A 41 -30.56 15.21 6.34
N LEU A 42 -31.03 14.08 5.83
CA LEU A 42 -30.76 12.75 6.39
C LEU A 42 -29.26 12.44 6.42
N GLY A 43 -28.53 12.71 5.33
CA GLY A 43 -27.08 12.55 5.29
C GLY A 43 -26.33 13.42 6.30
N SER A 44 -26.84 14.62 6.59
CA SER A 44 -26.29 15.50 7.63
C SER A 44 -26.48 14.93 9.04
N PHE A 45 -27.60 14.25 9.30
CA PHE A 45 -27.79 13.51 10.55
C PHE A 45 -26.84 12.31 10.67
N SER A 46 -26.50 11.69 9.55
CA SER A 46 -25.54 10.58 9.50
C SER A 46 -24.07 11.03 9.59
N CYS A 47 -23.76 12.32 9.48
CA CYS A 47 -22.40 12.85 9.55
C CYS A 47 -22.01 13.20 11.00
N GLY A 48 -21.18 12.36 11.62
CA GLY A 48 -20.39 12.72 12.81
C GLY A 48 -20.78 12.07 14.15
N PHE A 49 -21.89 11.31 14.22
CA PHE A 49 -22.27 10.58 15.45
C PHE A 49 -23.05 9.29 15.14
N GLU A 50 -22.70 8.16 15.78
CA GLU A 50 -23.38 6.86 15.62
C GLU A 50 -24.89 6.93 15.87
N ALA A 51 -25.34 7.68 16.89
CA ALA A 51 -26.76 7.82 17.20
C ALA A 51 -27.57 8.44 16.04
N GLY A 52 -26.94 9.31 15.24
CA GLY A 52 -27.58 9.88 14.05
C GLY A 52 -27.61 8.91 12.88
N VAL A 53 -26.60 8.05 12.74
CA VAL A 53 -26.61 6.93 11.80
C VAL A 53 -27.75 5.97 12.14
N GLN A 54 -27.85 5.53 13.40
CA GLN A 54 -28.89 4.60 13.85
C GLN A 54 -30.30 5.15 13.64
N ALA A 55 -30.55 6.42 14.00
CA ALA A 55 -31.87 7.02 13.82
C ALA A 55 -32.32 7.06 12.34
N VAL A 56 -31.38 7.28 11.41
CA VAL A 56 -31.65 7.25 9.97
C VAL A 56 -31.95 5.82 9.51
N LEU A 57 -31.26 4.82 10.07
CA LEU A 57 -31.53 3.41 9.78
C LEU A 57 -32.90 2.96 10.29
N ASP A 58 -33.23 3.29 11.54
CA ASP A 58 -34.51 2.96 12.17
C ASP A 58 -35.71 3.57 11.42
N ALA A 59 -35.49 4.69 10.73
CA ALA A 59 -36.51 5.35 9.92
C ALA A 59 -36.78 4.66 8.57
N GLY A 60 -36.06 3.59 8.23
CA GLY A 60 -36.29 2.78 7.03
C GLY A 60 -36.07 3.52 5.70
N VAL A 61 -35.40 4.68 5.72
CA VAL A 61 -35.16 5.50 4.52
C VAL A 61 -34.09 4.93 3.59
N PHE A 62 -33.36 3.94 4.07
CA PHE A 62 -32.13 3.50 3.45
C PHE A 62 -32.32 3.00 2.00
N PRO A 63 -33.34 2.21 1.65
CA PRO A 63 -33.64 1.86 0.24
C PRO A 63 -33.95 3.08 -0.64
N HIS A 64 -34.63 4.10 -0.09
CA HIS A 64 -34.97 5.33 -0.80
C HIS A 64 -33.73 6.21 -1.03
N LEU A 65 -32.84 6.30 -0.04
CA LEU A 65 -31.55 6.99 -0.15
C LEU A 65 -30.64 6.32 -1.17
N LEU A 66 -30.65 4.99 -1.24
CA LEU A 66 -29.91 4.22 -2.23
C LEU A 66 -30.37 4.52 -3.67
N ARG A 67 -31.69 4.68 -3.86
CA ARG A 67 -32.28 5.09 -5.14
C ARG A 67 -32.00 6.55 -5.50
N LEU A 68 -31.50 7.35 -4.55
CA LEU A 68 -31.03 8.71 -4.78
C LEU A 68 -29.52 8.79 -5.02
N LEU A 69 -28.73 7.84 -4.53
CA LEU A 69 -27.30 7.70 -4.88
C LEU A 69 -27.08 7.42 -6.37
N THR A 70 -28.13 7.02 -7.11
CA THR A 70 -28.13 6.86 -8.56
C THR A 70 -28.52 8.13 -9.33
N ASN A 71 -28.85 9.23 -8.62
CA ASN A 71 -29.15 10.55 -9.18
C ASN A 71 -27.89 11.45 -9.26
N PRO A 72 -27.81 12.37 -10.24
CA PRO A 72 -26.55 12.98 -10.68
C PRO A 72 -25.94 14.07 -9.78
N ASN A 73 -26.56 14.45 -8.65
CA ASN A 73 -26.15 15.59 -7.84
C ASN A 73 -26.00 15.24 -6.34
N GLU A 74 -24.75 15.06 -5.88
CA GLU A 74 -24.28 15.10 -4.48
C GLU A 74 -24.86 14.06 -3.47
N LYS A 75 -24.14 13.42 -2.53
CA LYS A 75 -22.75 13.37 -2.08
C LYS A 75 -22.54 11.93 -1.59
N SER A 76 -21.50 11.29 -2.07
CA SER A 76 -21.10 9.93 -1.72
C SER A 76 -20.57 9.81 -0.25
N SER A 77 -20.61 10.90 0.53
CA SER A 77 -20.25 10.92 1.95
C SER A 77 -21.14 10.06 2.88
N LEU A 78 -22.28 9.58 2.40
CA LEU A 78 -23.16 8.69 3.18
C LEU A 78 -22.49 7.35 3.47
N LEU A 79 -21.82 6.77 2.48
CA LEU A 79 -21.23 5.43 2.55
C LEU A 79 -19.74 5.45 2.93
N ALA A 80 -19.10 6.61 2.83
CA ALA A 80 -17.68 6.77 3.10
C ALA A 80 -17.30 6.29 4.51
N GLU A 81 -16.40 5.31 4.55
CA GLU A 81 -15.79 4.72 5.75
C GLU A 81 -16.74 4.04 6.75
N LYS A 82 -18.03 3.86 6.43
CA LYS A 82 -19.04 3.28 7.32
C LYS A 82 -19.45 1.89 6.84
N GLU A 83 -18.81 0.87 7.39
CA GLU A 83 -19.01 -0.53 7.00
C GLU A 83 -20.47 -0.99 7.19
N ASP A 84 -21.13 -0.63 8.28
CA ASP A 84 -22.54 -0.99 8.53
C ASP A 84 -23.49 -0.44 7.46
N LEU A 85 -23.25 0.80 7.01
CA LEU A 85 -24.06 1.40 5.94
C LEU A 85 -23.75 0.77 4.58
N GLN A 86 -22.50 0.39 4.33
CA GLN A 86 -22.14 -0.36 3.13
C GLN A 86 -22.83 -1.73 3.13
N GLN A 87 -22.96 -2.37 4.31
CA GLN A 87 -23.56 -3.70 4.43
C GLN A 87 -25.05 -3.64 4.16
N LEU A 88 -25.74 -2.65 4.71
CA LEU A 88 -27.15 -2.42 4.43
C LEU A 88 -27.38 -2.07 2.95
N ALA A 89 -26.47 -1.32 2.32
CA ALA A 89 -26.54 -1.03 0.87
C ALA A 89 -26.40 -2.32 0.06
N TYR A 90 -25.45 -3.16 0.46
CA TYR A 90 -25.26 -4.44 -0.18
C TYR A 90 -26.50 -5.33 -0.07
N GLU A 91 -27.08 -5.47 1.11
CA GLU A 91 -28.32 -6.23 1.36
C GLU A 91 -29.53 -5.67 0.61
N ALA A 92 -29.53 -4.37 0.32
CA ALA A 92 -30.53 -3.70 -0.51
C ALA A 92 -30.24 -3.80 -2.03
N ASN A 93 -29.31 -4.66 -2.46
CA ASN A 93 -28.92 -4.86 -3.87
C ASN A 93 -28.39 -3.59 -4.56
N ALA A 94 -27.69 -2.71 -3.82
CA ALA A 94 -27.11 -1.48 -4.37
C ALA A 94 -26.17 -1.72 -5.54
N VAL A 95 -25.30 -2.73 -5.40
CA VAL A 95 -24.27 -3.04 -6.38
C VAL A 95 -24.93 -3.45 -7.70
N GLU A 96 -25.85 -4.41 -7.66
CA GLU A 96 -26.59 -4.87 -8.84
C GLU A 96 -27.36 -3.72 -9.51
N THR A 97 -28.07 -2.92 -8.71
CA THR A 97 -28.85 -1.79 -9.22
C THR A 97 -27.98 -0.77 -9.96
N ILE A 98 -26.82 -0.39 -9.38
CA ILE A 98 -25.91 0.56 -10.03
C ILE A 98 -25.33 -0.06 -11.31
N VAL A 99 -24.97 -1.35 -11.28
CA VAL A 99 -24.44 -2.05 -12.46
C VAL A 99 -25.48 -2.15 -13.58
N ASP A 100 -26.74 -2.41 -13.26
CA ASP A 100 -27.81 -2.47 -14.26
C ASP A 100 -28.05 -1.11 -14.91
N ILE A 101 -27.94 -0.01 -14.15
CA ILE A 101 -27.97 1.35 -14.71
C ILE A 101 -26.81 1.56 -15.70
N LEU A 102 -25.59 1.16 -15.32
CA LEU A 102 -24.41 1.28 -16.19
C LEU A 102 -24.52 0.44 -17.47
N LYS A 103 -25.23 -0.69 -17.42
CA LYS A 103 -25.46 -1.57 -18.58
C LYS A 103 -26.58 -1.09 -19.49
N THR A 104 -27.64 -0.53 -18.91
CA THR A 104 -28.90 -0.25 -19.62
C THR A 104 -28.94 1.17 -20.19
N GLU A 105 -28.26 2.12 -19.56
CA GLU A 105 -28.26 3.52 -20.01
C GLU A 105 -27.07 3.82 -20.95
N CYS A 106 -27.33 3.78 -22.27
CA CYS A 106 -26.31 3.99 -23.31
C CYS A 106 -25.64 5.39 -23.31
N GLU A 107 -26.27 6.42 -22.73
CA GLU A 107 -25.75 7.80 -22.74
C GLU A 107 -25.94 8.47 -21.37
N LEU A 108 -25.15 8.05 -20.39
CA LEU A 108 -25.07 8.73 -19.10
C LEU A 108 -24.27 10.03 -19.22
N GLN A 109 -24.79 11.11 -18.63
CA GLN A 109 -24.03 12.34 -18.45
C GLN A 109 -22.73 12.05 -17.68
N PRO A 110 -21.56 12.62 -18.05
CA PRO A 110 -20.27 12.29 -17.44
C PRO A 110 -20.24 12.40 -15.91
N LYS A 111 -20.93 13.40 -15.36
CA LYS A 111 -21.06 13.59 -13.91
C LYS A 111 -21.84 12.46 -13.23
N ARG A 112 -22.90 11.97 -13.89
CA ARG A 112 -23.70 10.85 -13.38
C ARG A 112 -22.89 9.55 -13.42
N LEU A 113 -22.20 9.32 -14.53
CA LEU A 113 -21.31 8.18 -14.68
C LEU A 113 -20.22 8.17 -13.58
N GLN A 114 -19.58 9.32 -13.35
CA GLN A 114 -18.60 9.49 -12.27
C GLN A 114 -19.21 9.20 -10.89
N GLY A 115 -20.42 9.71 -10.60
CA GLY A 115 -21.12 9.48 -9.35
C GLY A 115 -21.42 7.99 -9.11
N LEU A 116 -21.88 7.27 -10.12
CA LEU A 116 -22.16 5.83 -10.03
C LEU A 116 -20.89 5.03 -9.74
N PHE A 117 -19.78 5.34 -10.42
CA PHE A 117 -18.50 4.69 -10.16
C PHE A 117 -17.94 5.02 -8.76
N GLN A 118 -18.12 6.25 -8.30
CA GLN A 118 -17.72 6.64 -6.95
C GLN A 118 -18.54 5.89 -5.89
N SER A 119 -19.85 5.76 -6.07
CA SER A 119 -20.72 4.98 -5.19
C SER A 119 -20.31 3.50 -5.15
N LEU A 120 -20.01 2.88 -6.30
CA LEU A 120 -19.49 1.52 -6.34
C LEU A 120 -18.15 1.39 -5.60
N ALA A 121 -17.24 2.34 -5.80
CA ALA A 121 -15.95 2.35 -5.11
C ALA A 121 -16.10 2.45 -3.58
N GLU A 122 -17.08 3.22 -3.09
CA GLU A 122 -17.33 3.35 -1.67
C GLU A 122 -18.02 2.14 -1.07
N LEU A 123 -19.02 1.57 -1.75
CA LEU A 123 -19.66 0.30 -1.36
C LEU A 123 -18.62 -0.81 -1.23
N SER A 124 -17.69 -0.87 -2.19
CA SER A 124 -16.63 -1.88 -2.24
C SER A 124 -15.39 -1.53 -1.40
N SER A 125 -15.37 -0.39 -0.68
CA SER A 125 -14.16 0.10 -0.01
C SER A 125 -13.73 -0.77 1.17
N LYS A 126 -14.68 -1.22 2.01
CA LYS A 126 -14.41 -2.11 3.16
C LYS A 126 -14.97 -3.51 2.95
N LEU A 127 -16.15 -3.64 2.32
CA LEU A 127 -16.83 -4.92 2.17
C LEU A 127 -16.32 -5.79 1.03
N GLU A 128 -15.87 -6.99 1.39
CA GLU A 128 -15.39 -8.01 0.43
C GLU A 128 -16.52 -8.53 -0.47
N ASP A 129 -17.73 -8.69 0.07
CA ASP A 129 -18.87 -9.20 -0.70
C ASP A 129 -19.27 -8.22 -1.81
N CYS A 130 -19.23 -6.91 -1.53
CA CYS A 130 -19.41 -5.87 -2.55
C CYS A 130 -18.36 -5.97 -3.66
N ARG A 131 -17.07 -6.20 -3.31
CA ARG A 131 -15.99 -6.37 -4.30
C ARG A 131 -16.23 -7.61 -5.18
N CYS A 132 -16.63 -8.73 -4.58
CA CYS A 132 -16.90 -9.97 -5.29
C CYS A 132 -18.08 -9.83 -6.25
N THR A 133 -19.20 -9.27 -5.78
CA THR A 133 -20.40 -9.06 -6.60
C THR A 133 -20.14 -8.06 -7.72
N PHE A 134 -19.45 -6.96 -7.45
CA PHE A 134 -19.11 -5.98 -8.48
C PHE A 134 -18.25 -6.59 -9.60
N LEU A 135 -17.24 -7.40 -9.25
CA LEU A 135 -16.39 -8.08 -10.23
C LEU A 135 -17.12 -9.19 -11.00
N SER A 136 -17.99 -9.97 -10.34
CA SER A 136 -18.74 -11.05 -10.99
C SER A 136 -19.74 -10.55 -12.02
N LEU A 137 -20.25 -9.32 -11.84
CA LEU A 137 -21.21 -8.70 -12.76
C LEU A 137 -20.57 -8.18 -14.06
N GLN A 138 -19.26 -8.39 -14.27
CA GLN A 138 -18.51 -8.11 -15.50
C GLN A 138 -18.74 -6.70 -16.04
N VAL A 139 -18.78 -5.70 -15.14
CA VAL A 139 -18.97 -4.31 -15.55
C VAL A 139 -17.90 -3.95 -16.56
N LEU A 140 -18.34 -3.59 -17.76
CA LEU A 140 -17.57 -3.13 -18.92
C LEU A 140 -16.24 -2.52 -18.49
N LEU A 141 -15.22 -3.38 -18.40
CA LEU A 141 -13.87 -3.04 -17.97
C LEU A 141 -13.29 -1.81 -18.69
N PRO A 142 -13.59 -1.56 -19.99
CA PRO A 142 -13.12 -0.36 -20.67
C PRO A 142 -13.67 0.96 -20.10
N SER A 143 -14.84 0.91 -19.46
CA SER A 143 -15.55 2.08 -18.94
C SER A 143 -15.33 2.32 -17.45
N LEU A 144 -14.69 1.37 -16.74
CA LEU A 144 -14.42 1.50 -15.32
C LEU A 144 -13.43 2.64 -15.05
N THR A 145 -13.75 3.47 -14.06
CA THR A 145 -12.78 4.45 -13.58
C THR A 145 -11.60 3.75 -12.89
N CYS A 146 -10.42 4.38 -12.90
CA CYS A 146 -9.23 3.86 -12.23
C CYS A 146 -9.46 3.66 -10.71
N ILE A 147 -10.39 4.40 -10.11
CA ILE A 147 -10.78 4.25 -8.69
C ILE A 147 -11.45 2.88 -8.48
N CYS A 148 -12.39 2.50 -9.35
CA CYS A 148 -13.05 1.20 -9.28
C CYS A 148 -12.04 0.05 -9.39
N PHE A 149 -11.10 0.13 -10.34
CA PHE A 149 -10.02 -0.85 -10.49
C PHE A 149 -9.17 -0.99 -9.23
N ARG A 150 -8.79 0.13 -8.61
CA ARG A 150 -8.03 0.10 -7.37
C ARG A 150 -8.78 -0.61 -6.26
N ILE A 151 -10.06 -0.30 -6.07
CA ILE A 151 -10.86 -0.89 -4.99
C ILE A 151 -11.10 -2.39 -5.23
N THR A 152 -11.43 -2.81 -6.45
CA THR A 152 -11.64 -4.23 -6.76
C THR A 152 -10.37 -5.04 -6.63
N SER A 153 -9.21 -4.47 -7.00
CA SER A 153 -7.91 -5.12 -6.85
C SER A 153 -7.48 -5.37 -5.39
N LEU A 154 -8.18 -4.84 -4.39
CA LEU A 154 -7.91 -5.15 -2.98
C LEU A 154 -8.42 -6.54 -2.57
N SER A 155 -9.29 -7.17 -3.36
CA SER A 155 -9.85 -8.48 -3.05
C SER A 155 -8.86 -9.60 -3.34
N ILE A 156 -8.26 -10.15 -2.28
CA ILE A 156 -7.34 -11.30 -2.37
C ILE A 156 -8.06 -12.51 -2.99
N LYS A 157 -9.34 -12.73 -2.65
CA LYS A 157 -10.14 -13.82 -3.23
C LYS A 157 -10.19 -13.73 -4.76
N ASN A 158 -10.47 -12.55 -5.29
CA ASN A 158 -10.59 -12.35 -6.74
C ASN A 158 -9.24 -12.31 -7.46
N LEU A 159 -8.20 -11.78 -6.81
CA LEU A 159 -6.82 -11.87 -7.30
C LEU A 159 -6.40 -13.33 -7.44
N SER A 160 -6.53 -14.11 -6.37
CA SER A 160 -6.14 -15.53 -6.35
C SER A 160 -6.97 -16.41 -7.30
N ALA A 161 -8.22 -16.02 -7.58
CA ALA A 161 -9.07 -16.66 -8.59
C ALA A 161 -8.68 -16.30 -10.04
N GLY A 162 -7.71 -15.41 -10.25
CA GLY A 162 -7.19 -15.07 -11.57
C GLY A 162 -8.09 -14.14 -12.40
N LEU A 163 -9.07 -13.46 -11.79
CA LEU A 163 -10.01 -12.60 -12.53
C LEU A 163 -9.34 -11.41 -13.23
N PHE A 164 -8.14 -11.02 -12.79
CA PHE A 164 -7.34 -9.93 -13.37
C PHE A 164 -6.34 -10.40 -14.43
N THR A 165 -6.26 -11.70 -14.73
CA THR A 165 -5.39 -12.28 -15.76
C THR A 165 -5.92 -12.08 -17.18
N ASN A 166 -7.20 -11.72 -17.29
CA ASN A 166 -7.89 -11.56 -18.56
C ASN A 166 -7.32 -10.38 -19.35
N ASP A 167 -7.00 -10.60 -20.62
CA ASP A 167 -6.54 -9.59 -21.59
C ASP A 167 -7.43 -8.34 -21.58
N HIS A 168 -8.75 -8.51 -21.43
CA HIS A 168 -9.72 -7.40 -21.37
C HIS A 168 -9.61 -6.53 -20.10
N VAL A 169 -8.86 -6.99 -19.09
CA VAL A 169 -8.56 -6.26 -17.85
C VAL A 169 -7.14 -5.72 -17.90
N MET A 170 -6.16 -6.61 -18.10
CA MET A 170 -4.76 -6.27 -17.95
C MET A 170 -4.25 -5.34 -19.06
N LEU A 171 -4.63 -5.58 -20.32
CA LEU A 171 -4.14 -4.75 -21.43
C LEU A 171 -4.60 -3.28 -21.32
N PRO A 172 -5.89 -2.96 -21.07
CA PRO A 172 -6.30 -1.57 -20.83
C PRO A 172 -5.56 -0.92 -19.65
N LEU A 173 -5.34 -1.64 -18.55
CA LEU A 173 -4.59 -1.09 -17.41
C LEU A 173 -3.15 -0.75 -17.79
N VAL A 174 -2.47 -1.61 -18.54
CA VAL A 174 -1.10 -1.33 -19.02
C VAL A 174 -1.09 -0.18 -20.03
N GLN A 175 -2.11 -0.05 -20.88
CA GLN A 175 -2.25 1.07 -21.82
C GLN A 175 -2.43 2.40 -21.08
N LEU A 176 -3.26 2.45 -20.03
CA LEU A 176 -3.50 3.65 -19.24
C LEU A 176 -2.27 4.15 -18.47
N LEU A 177 -1.21 3.33 -18.33
CA LEU A 177 0.08 3.81 -17.82
C LEU A 177 0.77 4.84 -18.74
N HIS A 178 0.33 4.95 -19.99
CA HIS A 178 0.81 5.93 -20.96
C HIS A 178 -0.08 7.18 -21.03
N ASP A 179 -1.14 7.26 -20.20
CA ASP A 179 -2.02 8.43 -20.16
C ASP A 179 -1.22 9.69 -19.80
N PRO A 180 -1.47 10.84 -20.45
CA PRO A 180 -0.73 12.07 -20.16
C PRO A 180 -1.01 12.63 -18.76
N SER A 181 -2.09 12.21 -18.09
CA SER A 181 -2.46 12.69 -16.77
C SER A 181 -1.79 11.88 -15.65
N PRO A 182 -0.95 12.50 -14.79
CA PRO A 182 -0.37 11.82 -13.63
C PRO A 182 -1.43 11.24 -12.68
N SER A 183 -2.59 11.89 -12.56
CA SER A 183 -3.66 11.39 -11.68
C SER A 183 -4.24 10.06 -12.16
N VAL A 184 -4.37 9.88 -13.48
CA VAL A 184 -4.80 8.62 -14.10
C VAL A 184 -3.73 7.56 -13.90
N GLN A 185 -2.46 7.90 -14.21
CA GLN A 185 -1.32 7.01 -14.01
C GLN A 185 -1.23 6.50 -12.57
N VAL A 186 -1.30 7.39 -11.57
CA VAL A 186 -1.25 7.04 -10.14
C VAL A 186 -2.39 6.12 -9.74
N ALA A 187 -3.62 6.39 -10.20
CA ALA A 187 -4.77 5.56 -9.88
C ALA A 187 -4.62 4.14 -10.46
N VAL A 188 -4.14 4.04 -11.71
CA VAL A 188 -3.88 2.76 -12.39
C VAL A 188 -2.72 2.01 -11.77
N LEU A 189 -1.63 2.70 -11.42
CA LEU A 189 -0.51 2.12 -10.67
C LEU A 189 -0.95 1.59 -9.31
N GLY A 190 -1.90 2.25 -8.65
CA GLY A 190 -2.51 1.77 -7.41
C GLY A 190 -3.20 0.40 -7.59
N ALA A 191 -3.97 0.23 -8.67
CA ALA A 191 -4.60 -1.05 -8.99
C ALA A 191 -3.56 -2.11 -9.36
N LEU A 192 -2.64 -1.78 -10.28
CA LEU A 192 -1.60 -2.70 -10.74
C LEU A 192 -0.69 -3.15 -9.61
N SER A 193 -0.35 -2.27 -8.66
CA SER A 193 0.45 -2.63 -7.48
C SER A 193 -0.17 -3.77 -6.69
N ASN A 194 -1.50 -3.81 -6.57
CA ASN A 194 -2.18 -4.90 -5.87
C ASN A 194 -2.26 -6.16 -6.75
N ILE A 195 -2.55 -5.99 -8.05
CA ILE A 195 -2.63 -7.10 -9.00
C ILE A 195 -1.31 -7.85 -9.12
N VAL A 196 -0.19 -7.13 -9.21
CA VAL A 196 1.14 -7.74 -9.37
C VAL A 196 1.72 -8.25 -8.05
N LEU A 197 1.15 -7.88 -6.90
CA LEU A 197 1.53 -8.46 -5.61
C LEU A 197 1.03 -9.91 -5.48
N ASP A 198 -0.02 -10.26 -6.22
CA ASP A 198 -0.63 -11.58 -6.16
C ASP A 198 0.40 -12.70 -6.33
N PHE A 199 0.22 -13.75 -5.54
CA PHE A 199 1.07 -14.93 -5.51
C PHE A 199 0.85 -15.84 -6.72
N SER A 200 -0.18 -15.56 -7.52
CA SER A 200 -0.46 -16.27 -8.77
C SER A 200 0.48 -15.81 -9.89
N SER A 201 1.27 -16.75 -10.42
CA SER A 201 2.17 -16.52 -11.55
C SER A 201 1.53 -15.89 -12.82
N PRO A 202 0.26 -16.15 -13.20
CA PRO A 202 -0.30 -15.68 -14.46
C PRO A 202 -0.50 -14.16 -14.51
N ASN A 203 -0.90 -13.51 -13.40
CA ASN A 203 -1.08 -12.05 -13.36
C ASN A 203 0.24 -11.33 -13.66
N LYS A 204 1.33 -11.81 -13.05
CA LYS A 204 2.67 -11.28 -13.27
C LYS A 204 3.14 -11.53 -14.71
N SER A 205 2.94 -12.73 -15.27
CA SER A 205 3.38 -13.00 -16.65
C SER A 205 2.65 -12.15 -17.69
N THR A 206 1.31 -12.05 -17.62
CA THR A 206 0.52 -11.25 -18.57
C THR A 206 0.89 -9.77 -18.49
N PHE A 207 1.09 -9.23 -17.29
CA PHE A 207 1.57 -7.85 -17.11
C PHE A 207 2.93 -7.60 -17.79
N ILE A 208 3.84 -8.57 -17.69
CA ILE A 208 5.17 -8.49 -18.29
C ILE A 208 5.10 -8.58 -19.82
N GLU A 209 4.28 -9.49 -20.35
CA GLU A 209 4.07 -9.68 -21.80
C GLU A 209 3.56 -8.39 -22.47
N TYR A 210 2.71 -7.62 -21.81
CA TYR A 210 2.26 -6.32 -22.30
C TYR A 210 3.26 -5.17 -22.09
N GLY A 211 4.49 -5.48 -21.66
CA GLY A 211 5.56 -4.48 -21.50
C GLY A 211 5.45 -3.66 -20.22
N GLY A 212 4.68 -4.12 -19.23
CA GLY A 212 4.43 -3.39 -17.99
C GLY A 212 5.71 -3.00 -17.23
N ILE A 213 6.72 -3.88 -17.16
CA ILE A 213 8.02 -3.58 -16.53
C ILE A 213 8.68 -2.35 -17.16
N LYS A 214 8.74 -2.29 -18.50
CA LYS A 214 9.38 -1.19 -19.22
C LYS A 214 8.71 0.14 -18.85
N GLN A 215 7.38 0.13 -18.77
CA GLN A 215 6.61 1.33 -18.43
C GLN A 215 6.78 1.74 -16.97
N LEU A 216 6.84 0.79 -16.03
CA LEU A 216 7.12 1.10 -14.62
C LEU A 216 8.50 1.76 -14.43
N ILE A 217 9.53 1.30 -15.16
CA ILE A 217 10.85 1.92 -15.12
C ILE A 217 10.78 3.37 -15.62
N GLU A 218 10.04 3.63 -16.70
CA GLU A 218 9.90 4.98 -17.24
C GLU A 218 9.16 5.91 -16.25
N LEU A 219 8.03 5.45 -15.71
CA LEU A 219 7.25 6.20 -14.73
C LEU A 219 8.00 6.45 -13.42
N SER A 220 8.92 5.56 -13.02
CA SER A 220 9.79 5.78 -11.86
C SER A 220 10.74 6.98 -12.01
N LYS A 221 10.87 7.53 -13.23
CA LYS A 221 11.66 8.73 -13.55
C LYS A 221 10.78 9.95 -13.84
N SER A 222 9.48 9.86 -13.61
CA SER A 222 8.53 10.96 -13.84
C SER A 222 8.88 12.20 -13.02
N MET A 223 8.54 13.38 -13.53
CA MET A 223 8.64 14.62 -12.76
C MET A 223 7.65 14.64 -11.57
N ASP A 224 6.56 13.88 -11.65
CA ASP A 224 5.55 13.77 -10.58
C ASP A 224 5.97 12.73 -9.52
N ALA A 225 6.04 13.18 -8.26
CA ALA A 225 6.48 12.35 -7.14
C ALA A 225 5.53 11.18 -6.83
N ASN A 226 4.22 11.37 -7.00
CA ASN A 226 3.24 10.33 -6.73
C ASN A 226 3.32 9.22 -7.78
N THR A 227 3.53 9.58 -9.05
CA THR A 227 3.79 8.65 -10.14
C THR A 227 5.07 7.86 -9.86
N ARG A 228 6.17 8.52 -9.49
CA ARG A 228 7.43 7.84 -9.14
C ARG A 228 7.24 6.85 -7.98
N CYS A 229 6.64 7.31 -6.89
CA CYS A 229 6.37 6.50 -5.70
C CYS A 229 5.53 5.26 -6.04
N SER A 230 4.44 5.47 -6.79
CA SER A 230 3.51 4.39 -7.16
C SER A 230 4.15 3.38 -8.13
N ALA A 231 5.01 3.84 -9.04
CA ALA A 231 5.74 2.98 -9.96
C ALA A 231 6.78 2.11 -9.22
N LEU A 232 7.54 2.70 -8.28
CA LEU A 232 8.48 1.95 -7.44
C LEU A 232 7.77 0.92 -6.56
N ARG A 233 6.61 1.26 -5.98
CA ARG A 233 5.78 0.32 -5.23
C ARG A 233 5.33 -0.86 -6.08
N ALA A 234 4.90 -0.62 -7.33
CA ALA A 234 4.53 -1.70 -8.23
C ALA A 234 5.73 -2.61 -8.59
N LEU A 235 6.91 -2.03 -8.83
CA LEU A 235 8.16 -2.78 -9.04
C LEU A 235 8.54 -3.61 -7.81
N MET A 236 8.43 -3.02 -6.62
CA MET A 236 8.70 -3.70 -5.35
C MET A 236 7.78 -4.92 -5.18
N ASN A 237 6.49 -4.77 -5.48
CA ASN A 237 5.51 -5.86 -5.39
C ASN A 237 5.77 -6.97 -6.42
N LEU A 238 6.19 -6.63 -7.64
CA LEU A 238 6.62 -7.62 -8.64
C LEU A 238 7.80 -8.45 -8.16
N MET A 239 8.76 -7.80 -7.47
CA MET A 239 9.95 -8.43 -6.92
C MET A 239 9.67 -9.29 -5.68
N PHE A 240 8.51 -9.11 -5.03
CA PHE A 240 8.16 -9.85 -3.84
C PHE A 240 7.87 -11.32 -4.17
N ILE A 241 8.58 -12.23 -3.49
CA ILE A 241 8.45 -13.70 -3.59
C ILE A 241 8.42 -14.15 -5.06
N GLN A 242 9.56 -13.99 -5.73
CA GLN A 242 9.68 -14.26 -7.16
C GLN A 242 10.64 -15.40 -7.49
N THR A 243 10.35 -16.13 -8.56
CA THR A 243 11.26 -17.11 -9.16
C THR A 243 12.55 -16.46 -9.67
N SER A 244 13.66 -17.21 -9.66
CA SER A 244 14.98 -16.71 -10.08
C SER A 244 14.97 -16.05 -11.47
N LYS A 245 14.27 -16.63 -12.44
CA LYS A 245 14.20 -16.11 -13.83
C LYS A 245 13.60 -14.70 -13.92
N LEU A 246 12.50 -14.45 -13.21
CA LEU A 246 11.86 -13.13 -13.23
C LEU A 246 12.67 -12.12 -12.43
N LYS A 247 13.36 -12.57 -11.38
CA LYS A 247 14.33 -11.77 -10.64
C LYS A 247 15.43 -11.27 -11.58
N ASP A 248 16.02 -12.12 -12.41
CA ASP A 248 17.09 -11.74 -13.35
C ASP A 248 16.64 -10.65 -14.35
N LEU A 249 15.44 -10.80 -14.92
CA LEU A 249 14.86 -9.80 -15.83
C LEU A 249 14.65 -8.44 -15.15
N LEU A 250 14.14 -8.47 -13.92
CA LEU A 250 13.89 -7.26 -13.13
C LEU A 250 15.18 -6.63 -12.63
N VAL A 251 16.18 -7.42 -12.25
CA VAL A 251 17.53 -6.94 -11.87
C VAL A 251 18.10 -6.08 -12.99
N LEU A 252 18.15 -6.60 -14.23
CA LEU A 252 18.63 -5.85 -15.42
C LEU A 252 17.86 -4.54 -15.66
N SER A 253 16.58 -4.56 -15.34
CA SER A 253 15.66 -3.43 -15.51
C SER A 253 15.88 -2.36 -14.43
N VAL A 254 16.05 -2.77 -13.18
CA VAL A 254 16.25 -1.91 -12.00
C VAL A 254 17.65 -1.26 -12.02
N VAL A 255 18.63 -1.80 -12.78
CA VAL A 255 19.97 -1.17 -12.96
C VAL A 255 19.82 0.31 -13.30
N LYS A 256 18.86 0.60 -14.18
CA LYS A 256 18.68 1.92 -14.78
C LYS A 256 18.17 2.98 -13.81
N ILE A 257 17.71 2.58 -12.63
CA ILE A 257 17.13 3.47 -11.61
C ILE A 257 17.86 3.37 -10.26
N LYS A 258 18.88 2.50 -10.15
CA LYS A 258 19.60 2.16 -8.92
C LYS A 258 20.26 3.37 -8.21
N HIS A 259 20.63 4.40 -8.96
CA HIS A 259 21.26 5.62 -8.44
C HIS A 259 20.26 6.77 -8.19
N ILE A 260 19.14 6.76 -8.90
CA ILE A 260 18.20 7.89 -8.94
C ILE A 260 17.19 7.76 -7.79
N ALA A 261 16.68 6.56 -7.55
CA ALA A 261 15.58 6.35 -6.62
C ALA A 261 15.96 6.60 -5.13
N PRO A 262 17.16 6.23 -4.64
CA PRO A 262 17.59 6.59 -3.28
C PRO A 262 18.05 8.05 -3.14
N SER A 263 18.28 8.77 -4.24
CA SER A 263 18.67 10.19 -4.16
C SER A 263 17.47 11.12 -4.37
N ASP A 264 16.25 10.57 -4.45
CA ASP A 264 15.03 11.34 -4.69
C ASP A 264 14.81 12.39 -3.60
N PRO A 265 14.36 13.62 -3.91
CA PRO A 265 14.07 14.61 -2.89
C PRO A 265 12.90 14.22 -1.96
N GLU A 266 12.01 13.34 -2.40
CA GLU A 266 10.77 13.02 -1.68
C GLU A 266 10.90 11.77 -0.81
N PRO A 267 10.70 11.87 0.53
CA PRO A 267 10.82 10.72 1.44
C PRO A 267 9.96 9.50 1.08
N PRO A 268 8.69 9.64 0.64
CA PRO A 268 7.89 8.49 0.22
C PRO A 268 8.50 7.73 -0.96
N VAL A 269 9.16 8.44 -1.89
CA VAL A 269 9.83 7.81 -3.04
C VAL A 269 11.08 7.06 -2.58
N GLN A 270 11.87 7.67 -1.68
CA GLN A 270 13.04 7.03 -1.07
C GLN A 270 12.67 5.74 -0.32
N GLU A 271 11.56 5.75 0.43
CA GLU A 271 11.05 4.57 1.14
C GLU A 271 10.75 3.42 0.17
N GLN A 272 10.00 3.67 -0.91
CA GLN A 272 9.70 2.65 -1.91
C GLN A 272 10.95 2.17 -2.64
N ALA A 273 11.92 3.06 -2.89
CA ALA A 273 13.20 2.72 -3.48
C ALA A 273 14.00 1.76 -2.60
N LEU A 274 14.09 2.03 -1.29
CA LEU A 274 14.76 1.17 -0.32
C LEU A 274 14.06 -0.18 -0.20
N ALA A 275 12.73 -0.20 -0.19
CA ALA A 275 11.96 -1.44 -0.12
C ALA A 275 12.13 -2.30 -1.39
N LEU A 276 12.18 -1.67 -2.57
CA LEU A 276 12.54 -2.36 -3.82
C LEU A 276 13.95 -2.95 -3.76
N LEU A 277 14.94 -2.19 -3.27
CA LEU A 277 16.30 -2.67 -3.08
C LEU A 277 16.35 -3.85 -2.11
N CYS A 278 15.59 -3.78 -1.01
CA CYS A 278 15.47 -4.86 -0.03
C CYS A 278 15.02 -6.16 -0.70
N ASN A 279 13.93 -6.12 -1.48
CA ASN A 279 13.44 -7.29 -2.22
C ASN A 279 14.43 -7.76 -3.29
N LEU A 280 15.20 -6.85 -3.88
CA LEU A 280 16.22 -7.19 -4.86
C LEU A 280 17.36 -8.00 -4.25
N VAL A 281 17.89 -7.59 -3.10
CA VAL A 281 19.03 -8.27 -2.47
C VAL A 281 18.64 -9.48 -1.62
N ASP A 282 17.35 -9.80 -1.51
CA ASP A 282 16.88 -10.93 -0.71
C ASP A 282 17.18 -12.30 -1.36
N GLY A 283 17.75 -13.23 -0.58
CA GLY A 283 17.83 -14.65 -0.92
C GLY A 283 18.73 -15.09 -2.10
N CYS A 284 19.53 -14.21 -2.72
CA CYS A 284 20.44 -14.60 -3.81
C CYS A 284 21.73 -13.76 -3.85
N ILE A 285 22.89 -14.42 -3.73
CA ILE A 285 24.21 -13.77 -3.78
C ILE A 285 24.42 -12.97 -5.07
N ASN A 286 24.02 -13.50 -6.23
CA ASN A 286 24.14 -12.77 -7.51
C ASN A 286 23.36 -11.45 -7.51
N SER A 287 22.24 -11.38 -6.77
CA SER A 287 21.47 -10.14 -6.62
C SER A 287 22.07 -9.19 -5.58
N ILE A 288 22.87 -9.69 -4.63
CA ILE A 288 23.65 -8.86 -3.70
C ILE A 288 24.79 -8.18 -4.46
N GLU A 289 25.51 -8.92 -5.31
CA GLU A 289 26.59 -8.39 -6.16
C GLU A 289 26.14 -7.19 -7.01
N PHE A 290 24.87 -7.16 -7.40
CA PHE A 290 24.28 -6.02 -8.12
C PHE A 290 24.29 -4.71 -7.32
N VAL A 291 24.00 -4.79 -6.02
CA VAL A 291 24.03 -3.64 -5.10
C VAL A 291 25.47 -3.32 -4.66
N TYR A 292 26.38 -4.26 -4.93
CA TYR A 292 27.79 -4.24 -4.56
C TYR A 292 28.76 -4.02 -5.75
N ASP A 293 28.25 -3.68 -6.94
CA ASP A 293 29.02 -3.36 -8.17
C ASP A 293 30.20 -2.41 -7.88
N GLU A 294 31.30 -2.48 -8.65
CA GLU A 294 32.72 -2.13 -8.31
C GLU A 294 32.99 -0.89 -7.43
N ASP A 295 32.08 0.09 -7.37
CA ASP A 295 32.18 1.31 -6.55
C ASP A 295 31.42 1.28 -5.21
N GLY A 296 30.62 0.24 -4.90
CA GLY A 296 29.84 0.14 -3.67
C GLY A 296 28.81 1.27 -3.45
N LEU A 297 28.51 2.04 -4.51
CA LEU A 297 27.86 3.35 -4.42
C LEU A 297 26.41 3.28 -3.91
N ILE A 298 25.71 2.17 -4.16
CA ILE A 298 24.32 1.98 -3.70
C ILE A 298 24.31 1.72 -2.20
N LEU A 299 25.15 0.80 -1.72
CA LEU A 299 25.27 0.49 -0.30
C LEU A 299 25.71 1.71 0.51
N ASP A 300 26.64 2.50 -0.03
CA ASP A 300 27.07 3.76 0.57
C ASP A 300 25.93 4.82 0.57
N THR A 301 25.10 4.85 -0.48
CA THR A 301 23.91 5.71 -0.49
C THR A 301 22.90 5.30 0.58
N VAL A 302 22.64 4.00 0.75
CA VAL A 302 21.78 3.46 1.82
C VAL A 302 22.35 3.84 3.18
N GLY A 303 23.65 3.65 3.40
CA GLY A 303 24.32 4.04 4.64
C GLY A 303 24.23 5.54 4.91
N ARG A 304 24.45 6.39 3.90
CA ARG A 304 24.27 7.85 4.02
C ARG A 304 22.84 8.23 4.40
N GLN A 305 21.84 7.61 3.78
CA GLN A 305 20.44 7.87 4.10
C GLN A 305 20.13 7.53 5.55
N LEU A 306 20.58 6.36 6.01
CA LEU A 306 20.39 5.90 7.39
C LEU A 306 21.10 6.81 8.41
N ARG A 307 22.25 7.39 8.06
CA ARG A 307 22.94 8.38 8.91
C ARG A 307 22.23 9.72 9.00
N LYS A 308 21.46 10.13 7.99
CA LYS A 308 20.69 11.39 7.97
C LYS A 308 19.46 11.40 8.88
N ALA A 309 19.37 10.49 9.85
CA ALA A 309 18.24 10.32 10.75
C ALA A 309 16.89 10.20 10.00
N PRO A 310 16.72 9.16 9.18
CA PRO A 310 15.51 9.00 8.39
C PRO A 310 14.29 8.71 9.27
N GLN A 311 13.11 8.94 8.71
CA GLN A 311 11.85 8.48 9.30
C GLN A 311 11.90 6.97 9.57
N ALA A 312 11.13 6.49 10.56
CA ALA A 312 11.19 5.11 11.03
C ALA A 312 11.05 4.08 9.90
N GLN A 313 10.14 4.29 8.96
CA GLN A 313 9.90 3.39 7.82
C GLN A 313 11.13 3.27 6.91
N MET A 314 11.77 4.39 6.56
CA MET A 314 13.01 4.40 5.78
C MET A 314 14.16 3.74 6.54
N ALA A 315 14.25 3.97 7.87
CA ALA A 315 15.24 3.30 8.71
C ALA A 315 15.08 1.78 8.67
N ILE A 316 13.85 1.30 8.80
CA ILE A 316 13.50 -0.12 8.71
C ILE A 316 13.93 -0.70 7.36
N GLN A 317 13.53 -0.07 6.25
CA GLN A 317 13.84 -0.59 4.90
C GLN A 317 15.35 -0.58 4.62
N GLY A 318 16.05 0.51 4.94
CA GLY A 318 17.50 0.59 4.76
C GLY A 318 18.24 -0.46 5.58
N MET A 319 17.78 -0.73 6.80
CA MET A 319 18.37 -1.77 7.63
C MET A 319 18.08 -3.19 7.13
N TYR A 320 16.92 -3.44 6.54
CA TYR A 320 16.66 -4.70 5.86
C TYR A 320 17.57 -4.89 4.64
N VAL A 321 17.91 -3.82 3.90
CA VAL A 321 18.94 -3.90 2.84
C VAL A 321 20.28 -4.35 3.43
N LEU A 322 20.78 -3.71 4.50
CA LEU A 322 22.03 -4.12 5.16
C LEU A 322 21.96 -5.57 5.68
N THR A 323 20.81 -5.95 6.23
CA THR A 323 20.54 -7.31 6.71
C THR A 323 20.70 -8.32 5.58
N ASN A 324 20.08 -8.08 4.43
CA ASN A 324 20.12 -8.99 3.28
C ASN A 324 21.53 -9.05 2.67
N VAL A 325 22.22 -7.91 2.54
CA VAL A 325 23.61 -7.86 2.05
C VAL A 325 24.55 -8.64 2.98
N SER A 326 24.39 -8.53 4.30
CA SER A 326 25.23 -9.24 5.28
C SER A 326 25.09 -10.78 5.23
N SER A 327 24.05 -11.31 4.57
CA SER A 327 23.90 -12.75 4.35
C SER A 327 24.81 -13.30 3.23
N GLY A 328 25.51 -12.43 2.49
CA GLY A 328 26.39 -12.77 1.39
C GLY A 328 27.80 -13.23 1.80
N THR A 329 28.76 -12.99 0.90
CA THR A 329 30.20 -13.30 1.07
C THR A 329 30.87 -12.42 2.13
N GLU A 330 32.14 -12.70 2.43
CA GLU A 330 32.89 -11.89 3.39
C GLU A 330 33.09 -10.44 2.93
N SER A 331 33.27 -10.19 1.64
CA SER A 331 33.35 -8.82 1.11
C SER A 331 32.05 -8.04 1.39
N HIS A 332 30.89 -8.68 1.22
CA HIS A 332 29.59 -8.06 1.54
C HIS A 332 29.46 -7.72 3.04
N LYS A 333 29.91 -8.62 3.92
CA LYS A 333 29.88 -8.38 5.37
C LYS A 333 30.81 -7.25 5.79
N GLU A 334 32.02 -7.19 5.24
CA GLU A 334 32.95 -6.08 5.48
C GLU A 334 32.39 -4.75 4.98
N ALA A 335 31.71 -4.74 3.84
CA ALA A 335 31.06 -3.55 3.33
C ALA A 335 29.92 -3.05 4.23
N VAL A 336 29.12 -3.97 4.80
CA VAL A 336 28.11 -3.62 5.81
C VAL A 336 28.79 -3.06 7.06
N MET A 337 29.90 -3.65 7.51
CA MET A 337 30.68 -3.10 8.64
C MET A 337 31.19 -1.69 8.37
N GLN A 338 31.62 -1.37 7.15
CA GLN A 338 32.01 -0.01 6.77
C GLN A 338 30.86 0.98 6.82
N GLN A 339 29.62 0.54 6.54
CA GLN A 339 28.46 1.41 6.68
C GLN A 339 28.06 1.65 8.13
N LEU A 340 28.13 0.62 8.99
CA LEU A 340 27.84 0.73 10.43
C LEU A 340 28.92 1.53 11.17
N PHE A 341 30.16 1.43 10.72
CA PHE A 341 31.35 2.08 11.28
C PHE A 341 32.10 2.88 10.21
N PRO A 342 31.52 4.00 9.73
CA PRO A 342 32.16 4.83 8.72
C PRO A 342 33.45 5.45 9.26
N GLN A 343 34.47 5.59 8.41
CA GLN A 343 35.74 6.19 8.82
C GLN A 343 35.57 7.70 9.08
N GLY A 344 36.06 8.17 10.23
CA GLY A 344 36.08 9.59 10.59
C GLY A 344 34.91 10.08 11.45
N GLU A 345 33.95 9.21 11.82
CA GLU A 345 32.92 9.50 12.82
C GLU A 345 33.26 8.84 14.16
N ALA A 346 32.92 9.50 15.29
CA ALA A 346 33.17 8.95 16.62
C ALA A 346 32.31 7.69 16.85
N GLU A 347 32.94 6.60 17.31
CA GLU A 347 32.30 5.27 17.47
C GLU A 347 31.09 5.25 18.42
N SER A 348 30.95 6.23 19.33
CA SER A 348 29.93 6.23 20.37
C SER A 348 28.57 6.84 19.99
N ASP A 349 28.49 7.57 18.87
CA ASP A 349 27.27 8.36 18.52
C ASP A 349 26.61 7.93 17.19
N SER A 350 27.04 6.82 16.60
CA SER A 350 26.50 6.37 15.31
C SER A 350 25.02 5.96 15.43
N PHE A 351 24.13 6.84 14.99
CA PHE A 351 22.67 6.63 14.95
C PHE A 351 22.31 5.30 14.29
N MET A 352 23.06 4.91 13.25
CA MET A 352 22.97 3.60 12.57
C MET A 352 23.00 2.41 13.52
N LEU A 353 23.81 2.46 14.57
CA LEU A 353 23.96 1.35 15.52
C LEU A 353 22.69 1.09 16.32
N ARG A 354 21.86 2.13 16.54
CA ARG A 354 20.54 1.97 17.18
C ARG A 354 19.53 1.24 16.30
N PHE A 355 19.71 1.30 14.99
CA PHE A 355 18.84 0.65 14.01
C PHE A 355 19.42 -0.67 13.50
N ALA A 356 20.66 -1.02 13.86
CA ALA A 356 21.26 -2.31 13.56
C ALA A 356 20.32 -3.45 13.99
N THR A 357 19.78 -4.18 13.01
CA THR A 357 18.85 -5.26 13.31
C THR A 357 19.63 -6.43 13.92
N VAL A 358 19.00 -7.14 14.85
CA VAL A 358 19.58 -8.35 15.45
C VAL A 358 19.98 -9.36 14.37
N TRP A 359 19.22 -9.44 13.27
CA TRP A 359 19.54 -10.32 12.14
C TRP A 359 20.81 -9.91 11.38
N THR A 360 21.04 -8.60 11.20
CA THR A 360 22.31 -8.11 10.63
C THR A 360 23.49 -8.58 11.49
N ILE A 361 23.36 -8.45 12.82
CA ILE A 361 24.43 -8.84 13.74
C ILE A 361 24.68 -10.35 13.67
N ILE A 362 23.63 -11.18 13.70
CA ILE A 362 23.73 -12.65 13.56
C ILE A 362 24.51 -13.04 12.30
N ASN A 363 24.24 -12.37 11.18
CA ASN A 363 24.91 -12.64 9.92
C ASN A 363 26.39 -12.24 9.94
N LEU A 364 26.71 -11.09 10.56
CA LEU A 364 28.07 -10.55 10.66
C LEU A 364 28.97 -11.38 11.58
N ILE A 365 28.45 -11.89 12.70
CA ILE A 365 29.25 -12.64 13.69
C ILE A 365 29.06 -14.15 13.63
N SER A 366 28.50 -14.68 12.53
CA SER A 366 28.34 -16.12 12.35
C SER A 366 29.68 -16.85 12.57
N PRO A 367 29.79 -17.83 13.50
CA PRO A 367 31.07 -18.45 13.85
C PRO A 367 31.78 -19.17 12.68
N SER A 368 31.04 -19.55 11.64
CA SER A 368 31.59 -20.15 10.43
C SER A 368 32.25 -19.15 9.46
N SER A 369 32.12 -17.85 9.73
CA SER A 369 32.51 -16.77 8.84
C SER A 369 33.93 -16.27 9.16
N PRO A 370 34.86 -16.26 8.18
CA PRO A 370 36.17 -15.65 8.36
C PRO A 370 36.06 -14.18 8.80
N GLY A 371 36.84 -13.74 9.78
CA GLY A 371 36.77 -12.37 10.31
C GLY A 371 35.60 -12.07 11.27
N ALA A 372 34.76 -13.07 11.60
CA ALA A 372 33.66 -12.89 12.56
C ALA A 372 34.13 -12.40 13.94
N LEU A 373 35.30 -12.86 14.41
CA LEU A 373 35.88 -12.41 15.67
C LEU A 373 36.22 -10.92 15.63
N ASP A 374 36.86 -10.43 14.58
CA ASP A 374 37.23 -9.02 14.45
C ASP A 374 35.99 -8.12 14.40
N ARG A 375 34.95 -8.55 13.65
CA ARG A 375 33.66 -7.86 13.61
C ARG A 375 32.95 -7.87 14.95
N HIS A 376 32.98 -9.00 15.66
CA HIS A 376 32.42 -9.13 17.02
C HIS A 376 33.11 -8.19 18.00
N VAL A 377 34.46 -8.15 18.01
CA VAL A 377 35.25 -7.23 18.85
C VAL A 377 34.85 -5.78 18.58
N LYS A 378 34.69 -5.40 17.31
CA LYS A 378 34.25 -4.05 16.94
C LYS A 378 32.84 -3.73 17.44
N LEU A 379 31.86 -4.62 17.20
CA LEU A 379 30.49 -4.47 17.69
C LEU A 379 30.42 -4.41 19.23
N ARG A 380 31.25 -5.20 19.91
CA ARG A 380 31.37 -5.19 21.38
C ARG A 380 31.97 -3.88 21.88
N SER A 381 33.05 -3.40 21.27
CA SER A 381 33.70 -2.14 21.64
C SER A 381 32.77 -0.93 21.51
N ALA A 382 31.85 -0.98 20.54
CA ALA A 382 30.80 0.02 20.34
C ALA A 382 29.59 -0.13 21.28
N GLY A 383 29.61 -1.08 22.22
CA GLY A 383 28.55 -1.27 23.22
C GLY A 383 27.28 -1.96 22.72
N ILE A 384 27.21 -2.38 21.44
CA ILE A 384 26.01 -2.98 20.84
C ILE A 384 25.67 -4.33 21.49
N ILE A 385 26.68 -5.15 21.74
CA ILE A 385 26.50 -6.46 22.41
C ILE A 385 25.96 -6.27 23.83
N LEU A 386 26.43 -5.26 24.56
CA LEU A 386 25.91 -4.92 25.89
C LEU A 386 24.46 -4.44 25.84
N GLN A 387 24.12 -3.61 24.85
CA GLN A 387 22.75 -3.15 24.64
C GLN A 387 21.81 -4.34 24.37
N LEU A 388 22.21 -5.30 23.52
CA LEU A 388 21.41 -6.50 23.27
C LEU A 388 21.21 -7.36 24.52
N LYS A 389 22.23 -7.49 25.39
CA LYS A 389 22.08 -8.19 26.68
C LYS A 389 20.98 -7.56 27.54
N SER A 390 20.82 -6.24 27.53
CA SER A 390 19.76 -5.55 28.28
C SER A 390 18.34 -5.80 27.72
N MET A 391 18.25 -6.24 26.47
CA MET A 391 16.98 -6.47 25.76
C MET A 391 16.56 -7.95 25.73
N VAL A 392 17.29 -8.86 26.40
CA VAL A 392 17.05 -10.31 26.32
C VAL A 392 15.64 -10.73 26.76
N ASN A 393 15.01 -9.96 27.65
CA ASN A 393 13.65 -10.23 28.13
C ASN A 393 12.55 -9.65 27.22
N ASP A 394 12.91 -9.03 26.09
CA ASP A 394 11.94 -8.58 25.09
C ASP A 394 11.34 -9.80 24.37
N PRO A 395 10.05 -10.11 24.58
CA PRO A 395 9.43 -11.31 24.02
C PRO A 395 9.40 -11.30 22.48
N CYS A 396 9.48 -10.13 21.84
CA CYS A 396 9.50 -10.01 20.39
C CYS A 396 10.88 -10.35 19.81
N LEU A 397 11.97 -10.22 20.59
CA LEU A 397 13.36 -10.35 20.12
C LEU A 397 14.14 -11.49 20.78
N ASP A 398 13.62 -12.09 21.85
CA ASP A 398 14.27 -13.07 22.72
C ASP A 398 15.11 -14.13 21.98
N ILE A 399 14.50 -14.88 21.05
CA ILE A 399 15.20 -15.95 20.30
C ILE A 399 16.39 -15.40 19.50
N ARG A 400 16.22 -14.23 18.87
CA ARG A 400 17.26 -13.63 18.03
C ARG A 400 18.40 -13.08 18.88
N ILE A 401 18.08 -12.47 20.02
CA ILE A 401 19.10 -11.99 20.97
C ILE A 401 19.88 -13.17 21.54
N LYS A 402 19.19 -14.26 21.92
CA LYS A 402 19.84 -15.50 22.35
C LYS A 402 20.79 -16.07 21.29
N ALA A 403 20.44 -15.97 20.01
CA ALA A 403 21.34 -16.38 18.92
C ALA A 403 22.63 -15.54 18.89
N VAL A 404 22.53 -14.20 18.96
CA VAL A 404 23.71 -13.31 19.01
C VAL A 404 24.57 -13.61 20.24
N LEU A 405 23.95 -13.78 21.40
CA LEU A 405 24.68 -14.07 22.64
C LEU A 405 25.34 -15.45 22.59
N GLY A 406 24.66 -16.46 22.05
CA GLY A 406 25.24 -17.78 21.83
C GLY A 406 26.43 -17.76 20.88
N GLN A 407 26.38 -16.96 19.81
CA GLN A 407 27.53 -16.74 18.92
C GLN A 407 28.65 -15.98 19.65
N SER A 408 28.32 -15.02 20.51
CA SER A 408 29.31 -14.26 21.29
C SER A 408 30.09 -15.14 22.27
N VAL A 409 29.47 -16.19 22.82
CA VAL A 409 30.15 -17.18 23.69
C VAL A 409 31.29 -17.89 22.95
N TYR A 410 31.14 -18.18 21.64
CA TYR A 410 32.22 -18.75 20.84
C TYR A 410 33.48 -17.86 20.78
N PHE A 411 33.31 -16.55 21.01
CA PHE A 411 34.40 -15.57 21.01
C PHE A 411 34.88 -15.20 22.42
N GLY A 412 34.40 -15.88 23.46
CA GLY A 412 34.84 -15.68 24.85
C GLY A 412 34.05 -14.63 25.64
N ASP A 413 32.92 -14.13 25.12
CA ASP A 413 32.00 -13.29 25.89
C ASP A 413 31.11 -14.15 26.79
N SER A 414 31.20 -13.93 28.10
CA SER A 414 30.29 -14.53 29.11
C SER A 414 29.01 -13.74 29.29
#